data_AF-A0A9D8LY23-F1
#
_entry.id   AF-A0A9D8LY23-F1
#
_cell.length_a   1.000
_cell.length_b   1.000
_cell.length_c   1.000
_cell.angle_alpha   90.00
_cell.angle_beta   90.00
_cell.angle_gamma   90.00
#
_symmetry.space_group_name_H-M   'P 1'
#
loop_
_entity.id
_entity.type
_entity.pdbx_description
1 polymer ?
#
loop_
_entity_poly.entity_id
_entity_poly.type
_entity_poly.pdbx_seq_one_letter_code
_entity_poly.pdbx_strand_id
1 'polypeptide(L)'
;DGDKRIWLIDVRCEQQPVMIGSFPRPEPPEGSPWRTFWERPLVFGPHNVHENRPGSFVSETLIFSTWNNAGLRIHDVSDADRPTEVGHFMPEPPPGQEAPAANDLFIDPQGIIYLTDRRKGGLYVLEYTGPLN
;
A
#
# COMPACT_ATOMS: atom_id res chain seq x y z
N ASP A 1 -11.22 16.18 -2.58
CA ASP A 1 -11.10 14.78 -3.04
C ASP A 1 -11.76 13.85 -2.05
N GLY A 2 -12.81 13.13 -2.45
CA GLY A 2 -13.60 12.24 -1.58
C GLY A 2 -12.90 10.91 -1.22
N ASP A 3 -13.69 9.93 -0.78
CA ASP A 3 -13.19 8.59 -0.40
C ASP A 3 -12.59 7.87 -1.61
N LYS A 4 -11.29 7.57 -1.57
CA LYS A 4 -10.55 6.84 -2.61
C LYS A 4 -10.22 5.44 -2.08
N ARG A 5 -10.51 4.41 -2.88
CA ARG A 5 -10.29 3.00 -2.55
C ARG A 5 -9.42 2.32 -3.59
N ILE A 6 -8.79 1.21 -3.19
CA ILE A 6 -8.24 0.23 -4.13
C ILE A 6 -9.34 -0.81 -4.38
N TRP A 7 -9.72 -0.98 -5.64
CA TRP A 7 -10.73 -1.94 -6.06
C TRP A 7 -10.07 -3.21 -6.61
N LEU A 8 -10.66 -4.36 -6.29
CA LEU A 8 -10.29 -5.63 -6.88
C LEU A 8 -11.26 -5.96 -8.01
N ILE A 9 -10.70 -6.23 -9.20
CA ILE A 9 -11.46 -6.45 -10.42
C ILE A 9 -11.06 -7.82 -10.97
N ASP A 10 -12.04 -8.70 -11.13
CA ASP A 10 -11.91 -9.95 -11.86
C ASP A 10 -11.94 -9.68 -13.36
N VAL A 11 -10.86 -10.06 -14.04
CA VAL A 11 -10.67 -9.90 -15.49
C VAL A 11 -10.54 -11.23 -16.23
N ARG A 12 -10.99 -12.35 -15.63
CA ARG A 12 -11.01 -13.68 -16.30
C ARG A 12 -11.75 -13.66 -17.64
N CYS A 13 -12.72 -12.77 -17.79
CA CYS A 13 -13.32 -12.40 -19.06
C CYS A 13 -12.97 -10.93 -19.37
N GLU A 14 -12.00 -10.69 -20.25
CA GLU A 14 -11.52 -9.34 -20.57
C GLU A 14 -12.62 -8.42 -21.14
N GLN A 15 -13.62 -9.00 -21.79
CA GLN A 15 -14.77 -8.26 -22.34
C GLN A 15 -15.83 -7.92 -21.28
N GLN A 16 -15.71 -8.49 -20.08
CA GLN A 16 -16.64 -8.31 -18.98
C GLN A 16 -15.90 -8.28 -17.62
N PRO A 17 -15.12 -7.22 -17.34
CA PRO A 17 -14.50 -7.05 -16.04
C PRO A 17 -15.56 -6.85 -14.95
N VAL A 18 -15.39 -7.55 -13.83
CA VAL A 18 -16.33 -7.48 -12.70
C VAL A 18 -15.59 -6.99 -11.46
N MET A 19 -16.10 -5.92 -10.84
CA MET A 19 -15.62 -5.49 -9.54
C MET A 19 -16.10 -6.48 -8.47
N ILE A 20 -15.16 -7.16 -7.81
CA ILE A 20 -15.47 -8.20 -6.82
C ILE A 20 -15.24 -7.75 -5.38
N GLY A 21 -14.46 -6.68 -5.17
CA GLY A 21 -14.21 -6.19 -3.83
C GLY A 21 -13.42 -4.89 -3.77
N SER A 22 -13.14 -4.45 -2.54
CA SER A 22 -12.23 -3.34 -2.28
C SER A 22 -11.36 -3.66 -1.08
N PHE A 23 -10.15 -3.12 -1.08
CA PHE A 23 -9.21 -3.30 0.01
C PHE A 23 -9.72 -2.54 1.25
N PRO A 24 -9.42 -3.03 2.47
CA PRO A 24 -9.70 -2.28 3.68
C PRO A 24 -8.98 -0.94 3.65
N ARG A 25 -9.56 0.05 4.34
CA ARG A 25 -8.88 1.33 4.53
C ARG A 25 -7.82 1.16 5.62
N PRO A 26 -6.63 1.75 5.45
CA PRO A 26 -5.67 1.82 6.53
C PRO A 26 -6.26 2.55 7.73
N GLU A 27 -6.07 1.98 8.91
CA GLU A 27 -6.42 2.60 10.18
C GLU A 27 -5.13 2.98 10.92
N PRO A 28 -5.09 4.12 11.64
CA PRO A 28 -3.96 4.44 12.49
C PRO A 28 -3.75 3.37 13.58
N PRO A 29 -2.50 3.06 13.96
CA PRO A 29 -2.23 2.08 15.01
C PRO A 29 -2.80 2.55 16.35
N GLU A 30 -3.06 1.60 17.26
CA GLU A 30 -3.52 1.91 18.61
C GLU A 30 -2.57 2.89 19.32
N GLY A 31 -3.14 3.87 20.03
CA GLY A 31 -2.37 4.94 20.66
C GLY A 31 -1.96 6.10 19.74
N SER A 32 -2.28 6.02 18.44
CA SER A 32 -2.17 7.15 17.51
C SER A 32 -2.95 8.37 18.01
N PRO A 33 -2.41 9.61 17.86
CA PRO A 33 -3.16 10.82 18.16
C PRO A 33 -4.28 11.11 17.14
N TRP A 34 -4.30 10.40 16.02
CA TRP A 34 -5.30 10.51 14.97
C TRP A 34 -6.29 9.36 15.06
N ARG A 35 -7.59 9.65 14.94
CA ARG A 35 -8.63 8.61 14.86
C ARG A 35 -8.71 7.99 13.47
N THR A 36 -8.36 8.76 12.44
CA THR A 36 -8.27 8.31 11.04
C THR A 36 -7.10 9.01 10.36
N PHE A 37 -6.57 8.45 9.27
CA PHE A 37 -5.54 9.13 8.48
C PHE A 37 -6.04 10.39 7.75
N TRP A 38 -7.35 10.65 7.69
CA TRP A 38 -7.89 11.95 7.25
C TRP A 38 -7.55 13.09 8.20
N GLU A 39 -7.37 12.78 9.49
CA GLU A 39 -6.99 13.75 10.53
C GLU A 39 -5.47 13.95 10.59
N ARG A 40 -4.70 13.05 9.95
CA ARG A 40 -3.25 13.19 9.83
C ARG A 40 -2.92 14.21 8.74
N PRO A 41 -1.92 15.11 8.94
CA PRO A 41 -1.54 16.10 7.92
C PRO A 41 -1.23 15.50 6.55
N LEU A 42 -1.23 16.37 5.53
CA LEU A 42 -1.03 16.06 4.11
C LEU A 42 -2.15 15.20 3.49
N VAL A 43 -1.84 14.48 2.42
CA VAL A 43 -2.81 13.75 1.61
C VAL A 43 -3.00 12.35 2.19
N PHE A 44 -4.25 11.92 2.33
CA PHE A 44 -4.61 10.53 2.58
C PHE A 44 -5.26 9.90 1.33
N GLY A 45 -4.95 8.63 1.08
CA GLY A 45 -5.52 7.83 0.00
C GLY A 45 -4.45 7.05 -0.77
N PRO A 46 -4.87 6.06 -1.56
CA PRO A 46 -3.96 5.25 -2.39
C PRO A 46 -3.24 6.11 -3.43
N HIS A 47 -2.01 5.74 -3.76
CA HIS A 47 -1.18 6.46 -4.73
C HIS A 47 -0.66 5.55 -5.84
N ASN A 48 0.17 4.55 -5.51
CA ASN A 48 0.72 3.56 -6.45
C ASN A 48 0.68 2.14 -5.87
N VAL A 49 0.84 1.15 -6.74
CA VAL A 49 0.91 -0.29 -6.44
C VAL A 49 2.17 -0.88 -7.07
N HIS A 50 2.76 -1.91 -6.44
CA HIS A 50 3.80 -2.69 -7.11
C HIS A 50 3.17 -3.52 -8.23
N GLU A 51 3.66 -3.37 -9.45
CA GLU A 51 3.18 -4.14 -10.60
C GLU A 51 3.95 -5.46 -10.74
N ASN A 52 3.22 -6.56 -10.93
CA ASN A 52 3.78 -7.87 -11.29
C ASN A 52 4.37 -7.82 -12.71
N ARG A 53 5.66 -7.48 -12.83
CA ARG A 53 6.39 -7.39 -14.11
C ARG A 53 7.51 -8.44 -14.18
N PRO A 54 7.89 -8.91 -15.38
CA PRO A 54 9.05 -9.79 -15.52
C PRO A 54 10.31 -9.14 -14.93
N GLY A 55 11.02 -9.88 -14.07
CA GLY A 55 12.24 -9.39 -13.42
C GLY A 55 12.03 -8.59 -12.14
N SER A 56 10.80 -8.51 -11.62
CA SER A 56 10.50 -8.03 -10.27
C SER A 56 9.88 -9.15 -9.41
N PHE A 57 9.58 -8.86 -8.14
CA PHE A 57 8.73 -9.73 -7.35
C PHE A 57 7.37 -9.89 -8.02
N VAL A 58 6.87 -11.12 -8.10
CA VAL A 58 5.56 -11.45 -8.64
C VAL A 58 4.84 -12.31 -7.62
N SER A 59 3.62 -11.92 -7.25
CA SER A 59 2.76 -12.71 -6.35
C SER A 59 1.33 -12.72 -6.86
N GLU A 60 0.65 -13.86 -6.71
CA GLU A 60 -0.77 -14.01 -7.01
C GLU A 60 -1.67 -13.53 -5.86
N THR A 61 -1.11 -13.43 -4.65
CA THR A 61 -1.84 -13.28 -3.39
C THR A 61 -1.47 -11.99 -2.66
N LEU A 62 -0.23 -11.52 -2.74
CA LEU A 62 0.23 -10.34 -2.03
C LEU A 62 0.24 -9.10 -2.92
N ILE A 63 -0.47 -8.06 -2.48
CA ILE A 63 -0.55 -6.77 -3.15
C ILE A 63 0.03 -5.68 -2.25
N PHE A 64 1.02 -4.97 -2.78
CA PHE A 64 1.74 -3.91 -2.09
C PHE A 64 1.32 -2.56 -2.66
N SER A 65 0.92 -1.63 -1.80
CA SER A 65 0.42 -0.32 -2.22
C SER A 65 0.90 0.80 -1.32
N THR A 66 1.09 1.98 -1.90
CA THR A 66 1.36 3.22 -1.16
C THR A 66 0.07 3.96 -0.89
N TRP A 67 -0.04 4.52 0.31
CA TRP A 67 -1.19 5.27 0.79
C TRP A 67 -0.80 6.64 1.32
N ASN A 68 -0.02 7.43 0.58
CA ASN A 68 0.44 8.77 0.97
C ASN A 68 0.84 8.86 2.47
N ASN A 69 0.06 9.59 3.29
CA ASN A 69 0.32 9.78 4.72
C ASN A 69 0.10 8.55 5.60
N ALA A 70 -0.43 7.46 5.05
CA ALA A 70 -0.57 6.16 5.70
C ALA A 70 0.53 5.17 5.27
N GLY A 71 1.54 5.58 4.48
CA GLY A 71 2.72 4.74 4.24
C GLY A 71 2.49 3.59 3.26
N LEU A 72 3.25 2.51 3.43
CA LEU A 72 3.13 1.25 2.67
C LEU A 72 2.10 0.34 3.34
N ARG A 73 1.30 -0.35 2.52
CA ARG A 73 0.29 -1.33 2.93
C ARG A 73 0.41 -2.59 2.09
N ILE A 74 0.39 -3.74 2.75
CA ILE A 74 0.53 -5.07 2.16
C ILE A 74 -0.74 -5.84 2.46
N HIS A 75 -1.41 -6.33 1.42
CA HIS A 75 -2.65 -7.05 1.57
C HIS A 75 -2.54 -8.43 0.94
N ASP A 76 -3.13 -9.43 1.62
CA ASP A 76 -3.37 -10.76 1.09
C ASP A 76 -4.76 -10.82 0.45
N VAL A 77 -4.81 -11.28 -0.79
CA VAL A 77 -6.02 -11.47 -1.61
C VAL A 77 -6.30 -12.94 -1.94
N SER A 78 -5.72 -13.89 -1.19
CA SER A 78 -6.02 -15.33 -1.30
C SER A 78 -7.53 -15.62 -1.16
N ASP A 79 -8.22 -14.83 -0.34
CA ASP A 79 -9.68 -14.69 -0.31
C ASP A 79 -10.05 -13.38 -1.03
N ALA A 80 -10.34 -13.46 -2.33
CA ALA A 80 -10.56 -12.29 -3.18
C ALA A 80 -11.81 -11.48 -2.78
N ASP A 81 -12.79 -12.11 -2.14
CA ASP A 81 -13.99 -11.43 -1.64
C ASP A 81 -13.71 -10.65 -0.34
N ARG A 82 -12.58 -10.95 0.32
CA ARG A 82 -12.19 -10.34 1.59
C ARG A 82 -10.67 -10.11 1.70
N PRO A 83 -10.12 -9.13 0.96
CA PRO A 83 -8.73 -8.71 1.12
C PRO A 83 -8.40 -8.34 2.57
N THR A 84 -7.25 -8.77 3.07
CA THR A 84 -6.82 -8.51 4.45
C THR A 84 -5.46 -7.80 4.49
N GLU A 85 -5.31 -6.76 5.32
CA GLU A 85 -3.98 -6.16 5.55
C GLU A 85 -3.13 -7.14 6.38
N VAL A 86 -1.98 -7.52 5.86
CA VAL A 86 -1.02 -8.46 6.49
C VAL A 86 0.31 -7.81 6.86
N GLY A 87 0.53 -6.57 6.43
CA GLY A 87 1.70 -5.80 6.82
C GLY A 87 1.59 -4.33 6.42
N HIS A 88 2.37 -3.49 7.11
CA HIS A 88 2.50 -2.09 6.76
C HIS A 88 3.86 -1.55 7.17
N PHE A 89 4.24 -0.41 6.59
CA PHE A 89 5.34 0.40 7.08
C PHE A 89 4.94 1.87 7.06
N MET A 90 5.08 2.52 8.22
CA MET A 90 4.73 3.91 8.42
C MET A 90 5.92 4.62 9.07
N PRO A 91 6.75 5.34 8.30
CA PRO A 91 7.87 6.06 8.89
C PRO A 91 7.38 7.23 9.74
N GLU A 92 8.24 7.70 10.63
CA GLU A 92 8.07 9.01 11.25
C GLU A 92 8.10 10.11 10.18
N PRO A 93 7.43 11.26 10.39
CA PRO A 93 7.53 12.38 9.48
C PRO A 93 9.00 12.80 9.27
N PRO A 94 9.48 12.91 8.03
CA PRO A 94 10.83 13.39 7.74
C PRO A 94 11.06 14.82 8.29
N PRO A 95 12.32 15.24 8.54
CA PRO A 95 12.61 16.58 9.04
C PRO A 95 11.97 17.71 8.20
N GLY A 96 11.19 18.56 8.87
CA GLY A 96 10.48 19.67 8.23
C GLY A 96 9.30 19.25 7.36
N GLN A 97 8.68 18.10 7.64
CA GLN A 97 7.48 17.59 7.01
C GLN A 97 6.50 17.12 8.10
N GLU A 98 5.20 17.37 7.93
CA GLU A 98 4.20 17.13 8.99
C GLU A 98 3.69 15.68 9.06
N ALA A 99 3.79 14.95 7.95
CA ALA A 99 3.42 13.54 7.85
C ALA A 99 4.18 12.89 6.68
N PRO A 100 4.40 11.58 6.65
CA PRO A 100 4.94 10.88 5.48
C PRO A 100 4.15 11.16 4.19
N ALA A 101 4.80 11.00 3.06
CA ALA A 101 4.21 11.16 1.73
C ALA A 101 4.65 10.01 0.83
N ALA A 102 4.35 8.77 1.25
CA ALA A 102 4.66 7.57 0.48
C ALA A 102 4.06 7.66 -0.92
N ASN A 103 4.88 7.40 -1.93
CA ASN A 103 4.54 7.74 -3.30
C ASN A 103 4.63 6.56 -4.24
N ASP A 104 5.81 5.96 -4.35
CA ASP A 104 6.05 4.86 -5.28
C ASP A 104 6.81 3.73 -4.59
N LEU A 105 6.63 2.53 -5.12
CA LEU A 105 7.25 1.33 -4.60
C LEU A 105 7.68 0.38 -5.72
N PHE A 106 8.80 -0.28 -5.49
CA PHE A 106 9.28 -1.38 -6.32
C PHE A 106 9.76 -2.50 -5.41
N ILE A 107 9.52 -3.75 -5.81
CA ILE A 107 9.98 -4.92 -5.08
C ILE A 107 10.85 -5.75 -6.02
N ASP A 108 12.10 -5.96 -5.61
CA ASP A 108 13.04 -6.75 -6.42
C ASP A 108 12.75 -8.25 -6.33
N PRO A 109 13.36 -9.09 -7.19
CA PRO A 109 13.11 -10.54 -7.17
C PRO A 109 13.49 -11.24 -5.87
N GLN A 110 14.25 -10.59 -4.99
CA GLN A 110 14.62 -11.11 -3.68
C GLN A 110 13.59 -10.73 -2.59
N GLY A 111 12.56 -9.95 -2.94
CA GLY A 111 11.53 -9.49 -2.01
C GLY A 111 11.90 -8.21 -1.27
N ILE A 112 12.99 -7.52 -1.64
CA ILE A 112 13.36 -6.25 -1.02
C ILE A 112 12.47 -5.15 -1.59
N ILE A 113 11.87 -4.39 -0.69
CA ILE A 113 10.94 -3.31 -1.01
C ILE A 113 11.68 -1.97 -0.99
N TYR A 114 11.62 -1.27 -2.12
CA TYR A 114 12.13 0.08 -2.30
C TYR A 114 10.95 1.03 -2.30
N LEU A 115 10.79 1.82 -1.23
CA LEU A 115 9.67 2.74 -1.04
C LEU A 115 10.17 4.19 -1.07
N THR A 116 9.47 5.06 -1.79
CA THR A 116 9.81 6.48 -1.87
C THR A 116 8.84 7.37 -1.10
N ASP A 117 9.37 8.43 -0.48
CA ASP A 117 8.60 9.60 -0.07
C ASP A 117 8.82 10.73 -1.08
N ARG A 118 7.74 11.23 -1.70
CA ARG A 118 7.81 12.24 -2.79
C ARG A 118 8.19 13.65 -2.36
N ARG A 119 8.43 13.86 -1.07
CA ARG A 119 8.74 15.17 -0.51
C ARG A 119 10.16 15.16 0.04
N LYS A 120 10.34 14.82 1.32
CA LYS A 120 11.63 14.94 2.02
C LYS A 120 12.20 13.62 2.52
N GLY A 121 11.41 12.54 2.52
CA GLY A 121 11.82 11.27 3.15
C GLY A 121 12.79 10.40 2.33
N GLY A 122 12.94 10.67 1.02
CA GLY A 122 13.88 9.93 0.18
C GLY A 122 13.45 8.48 -0.08
N LEU A 123 14.39 7.54 0.06
CA LEU A 123 14.22 6.12 -0.20
C LEU A 123 14.32 5.30 1.09
N TYR A 124 13.36 4.41 1.31
CA TYR A 124 13.39 3.37 2.34
C TYR A 124 13.61 2.01 1.67
N VAL A 125 14.46 1.19 2.29
CA VAL A 125 14.72 -0.18 1.88
C VAL A 125 14.22 -1.09 2.99
N LEU A 126 13.25 -1.94 2.68
CA LEU A 126 12.48 -2.71 3.65
C LEU A 126 12.44 -4.18 3.24
N GLU A 127 12.21 -5.05 4.21
CA GLU A 127 11.94 -6.48 4.01
C GLU A 127 10.59 -6.79 4.65
N TYR A 128 9.71 -7.50 3.94
CA TYR A 128 8.49 -8.02 4.53
C TYR A 128 8.80 -9.30 5.32
N THR A 129 8.40 -9.32 6.59
CA THR A 129 8.72 -10.41 7.51
C THR A 129 7.65 -11.52 7.56
N GLY A 130 6.55 -11.34 6.83
CA GLY A 130 5.53 -12.37 6.70
C GLY A 130 5.81 -13.36 5.56
N PRO A 131 4.93 -14.35 5.37
CA PRO A 131 5.09 -15.35 4.31
C PRO A 131 4.94 -14.72 2.91
N LEU A 132 5.84 -15.02 1.98
CA LEU A 132 5.84 -14.50 0.59
C LEU A 132 5.09 -15.38 -0.43
N ASN A 133 4.49 -16.48 0.04
CA ASN A 133 3.85 -17.52 -0.78
C ASN A 133 2.69 -17.04 -1.65
#